data_AF-A0A348V5F2-F1
#
_entry.id   AF-A0A348V5F2-F1
#
_cell.length_a   1.000
_cell.length_b   1.000
_cell.length_c   1.000
_cell.angle_alpha   90.00
_cell.angle_beta   90.00
_cell.angle_gamma   90.00
#
_symmetry.space_group_name_H-M   'P 1'
#
loop_
_entity.id
_entity.type
_entity.pdbx_description
1 polymer ?
#
loop_
_entity_poly.entity_id
_entity_poly.type
_entity_poly.pdbx_seq_one_letter_code
_entity_poly.pdbx_strand_id
1 'polypeptide(L)'
;MKTRFLKSGSLTIAAMLMLWGAVSCTNENEKLTDGKASIQFKLTDAPALNYDEVNIDIRGVRVGIADAFFDVEDDIDSSEVSWVELDVPNPGIYNLLDFRNGETVLLAGGD
;
A
#
# COMPACT_ATOMS: atom_id res chain seq x y z
N MET A 1 28.18 32.70 56.83
CA MET A 1 28.02 33.12 55.42
C MET A 1 26.85 32.36 54.81
N LYS A 2 25.87 33.06 54.23
CA LYS A 2 24.78 32.47 53.44
C LYS A 2 25.04 32.83 51.98
N THR A 3 25.20 31.85 51.10
CA THR A 3 25.12 32.05 49.65
C THR A 3 23.93 31.27 49.12
N ARG A 4 23.07 32.00 48.41
CA ARG A 4 21.85 31.51 47.75
C ARG A 4 22.23 31.06 46.33
N PHE A 5 21.91 29.83 45.98
CA PHE A 5 22.13 29.20 44.67
C PHE A 5 21.31 27.89 44.71
N LEU A 6 20.41 27.46 43.81
CA LEU A 6 20.00 27.76 42.43
C LEU A 6 18.46 27.57 42.32
N LYS A 7 17.76 28.39 41.52
CA LYS A 7 16.41 28.12 40.98
C LYS A 7 16.54 27.89 39.46
N SER A 8 17.06 26.74 39.04
CA SER A 8 17.14 26.40 37.60
C SER A 8 17.28 24.90 37.29
N GLY A 9 17.27 24.02 38.30
CA GLY A 9 17.49 22.58 38.11
C GLY A 9 16.29 21.78 37.59
N SER A 10 15.09 22.38 37.49
CA SER A 10 13.87 21.64 37.15
C SER A 10 13.58 21.55 35.66
N LEU A 11 14.18 22.39 34.81
CA LEU A 11 13.83 22.47 33.38
C LEU A 11 14.72 21.58 32.49
N THR A 12 15.96 21.34 32.91
CA THR A 12 16.93 20.52 32.18
C THR A 12 16.61 19.02 32.21
N ILE A 13 15.99 18.53 33.29
CA ILE A 13 15.60 17.12 33.44
C ILE A 13 14.43 16.78 32.49
N ALA A 14 13.47 17.69 32.32
CA ALA A 14 12.33 17.47 31.42
C ALA A 14 12.74 17.43 29.94
N ALA A 15 13.75 18.23 29.54
CA ALA A 15 14.26 18.24 28.17
C ALA A 15 15.05 16.96 27.81
N MET A 16 15.76 16.37 28.77
CA MET A 16 16.48 15.10 28.57
C MET A 16 15.53 13.89 28.42
N LEU A 17 14.35 13.94 29.05
CA LEU A 17 13.33 12.88 28.95
C LEU A 17 12.59 12.86 27.59
N MET A 18 12.47 13.99 26.90
CA MET A 18 11.82 14.03 25.58
C MET A 18 12.68 13.44 24.45
N LEU A 19 14.01 13.35 24.64
CA LEU A 19 14.94 12.80 23.65
C LEU A 19 14.91 11.26 23.56
N TRP A 20 14.32 10.57 24.53
CA TRP A 20 14.13 9.11 24.49
C TRP A 20 12.82 8.66 23.83
N GLY A 21 11.91 9.58 23.52
CA GLY A 21 10.64 9.28 22.85
C GLY A 21 10.70 9.29 21.32
N ALA A 22 11.79 9.76 20.73
CA ALA A 22 12.01 9.72 19.28
C ALA A 22 12.53 8.34 18.85
N VAL A 23 11.79 7.28 19.19
CA VAL A 23 11.95 5.99 18.52
C VAL A 23 11.60 6.21 17.05
N SER A 24 12.63 6.29 16.23
CA SER A 24 12.52 6.21 14.77
C SER A 24 11.66 4.99 14.45
N CYS A 25 10.62 5.15 13.62
CA CYS A 25 10.16 4.02 12.84
C CYS A 25 11.37 3.55 12.03
N THR A 26 11.99 2.47 12.48
CA THR A 26 12.83 1.68 11.60
C THR A 26 11.87 1.09 10.58
N ASN A 27 12.08 1.40 9.31
CA ASN A 27 11.48 0.62 8.23
C ASN A 27 12.25 -0.69 8.18
N GLU A 28 12.11 -1.50 9.21
CA GLU A 28 12.57 -2.88 9.19
C GLU A 28 11.69 -3.58 8.17
N ASN A 29 12.15 -3.60 6.92
CA ASN A 29 11.69 -4.49 5.86
C ASN A 29 12.04 -5.96 6.21
N GLU A 30 11.99 -6.33 7.49
CA GLU A 30 12.29 -7.67 8.01
C GLU A 30 11.03 -8.58 8.00
N LYS A 31 10.03 -8.22 7.19
CA LYS A 31 8.77 -8.96 7.07
C LYS A 31 8.40 -9.41 5.65
N LEU A 32 9.35 -9.45 4.73
CA LEU A 32 9.22 -10.40 3.63
C LEU A 32 9.78 -11.74 4.10
N THR A 33 9.08 -12.35 5.06
CA THR A 33 9.30 -13.76 5.38
C THR A 33 9.01 -14.55 4.12
N ASP A 34 9.86 -15.53 3.82
CA ASP A 34 9.78 -16.51 2.73
C ASP A 34 8.42 -17.27 2.74
N GLY A 35 7.36 -16.56 2.36
CA GLY A 35 5.98 -16.86 2.63
C GLY A 35 5.11 -16.30 1.52
N LYS A 36 3.96 -16.94 1.30
CA LYS A 36 3.10 -16.59 0.16
C LYS A 36 2.48 -15.21 0.34
N ALA A 37 2.37 -14.47 -0.76
CA ALA A 37 1.68 -13.19 -0.80
C ALA A 37 0.21 -13.42 -1.18
N SER A 38 -0.71 -13.03 -0.29
CA SER A 38 -2.13 -12.99 -0.63
C SER A 38 -2.47 -11.66 -1.32
N ILE A 39 -3.20 -11.75 -2.43
CA ILE A 39 -3.53 -10.60 -3.30
C ILE A 39 -5.03 -10.54 -3.54
N GLN A 40 -5.57 -9.32 -3.64
CA GLN A 40 -6.96 -9.07 -4.00
C GLN A 40 -7.05 -7.91 -4.99
N PHE A 41 -7.74 -8.13 -6.10
CA PHE A 41 -8.02 -7.11 -7.10
C PHE A 41 -9.46 -6.65 -6.96
N LYS A 42 -9.65 -5.35 -6.70
CA LYS A 42 -10.97 -4.72 -6.54
C LYS A 42 -11.13 -3.58 -7.53
N LEU A 43 -12.33 -3.46 -8.08
CA LEU A 43 -12.72 -2.38 -8.99
C LEU A 43 -13.58 -1.36 -8.24
N THR A 44 -13.29 -0.07 -8.43
CA THR A 44 -14.02 1.07 -7.83
C THR A 44 -13.86 2.31 -8.69
N ASP A 45 -14.78 3.26 -8.54
CA ASP A 45 -14.76 4.56 -9.23
C ASP A 45 -14.63 5.72 -8.24
N ALA A 46 -13.75 6.67 -8.59
CA ALA A 46 -13.74 7.98 -7.94
C ALA A 46 -14.82 8.86 -8.58
N PRO A 47 -15.50 9.74 -7.82
CA PRO A 47 -16.68 10.42 -8.34
C PRO A 47 -16.37 11.33 -9.54
N ALA A 48 -16.83 10.95 -10.73
CA ALA A 48 -16.93 11.82 -11.90
C ALA A 48 -18.40 12.21 -12.15
N LEU A 49 -18.72 13.51 -12.20
CA LEU A 49 -20.12 13.96 -12.16
C LEU A 49 -20.90 13.83 -13.48
N ASN A 50 -20.25 13.47 -14.60
CA ASN A 50 -20.80 13.78 -15.93
C ASN A 50 -20.78 12.59 -16.93
N TYR A 51 -21.13 11.38 -16.50
CA TYR A 51 -21.25 10.23 -17.41
C TYR A 51 -22.50 9.41 -17.08
N ASP A 52 -23.16 8.89 -18.11
CA ASP A 52 -24.32 8.00 -17.97
C ASP A 52 -23.90 6.56 -17.67
N GLU A 53 -22.81 6.10 -18.30
CA GLU A 53 -22.24 4.77 -18.11
C GLU A 53 -20.74 4.76 -18.45
N VAL A 54 -19.98 3.92 -17.75
CA VAL A 54 -18.56 3.66 -18.02
C VAL A 54 -18.35 2.15 -18.01
N ASN A 55 -18.51 1.54 -19.18
CA ASN A 55 -18.49 0.09 -19.33
C ASN A 55 -17.07 -0.44 -19.53
N ILE A 56 -16.61 -1.30 -18.62
CA ILE A 56 -15.32 -1.98 -18.66
C ILE A 56 -15.55 -3.48 -18.80
N ASP A 57 -14.94 -4.07 -19.81
CA ASP A 57 -15.02 -5.51 -20.09
C ASP A 57 -13.83 -6.25 -19.47
N ILE A 58 -14.07 -6.91 -18.34
CA ILE A 58 -13.06 -7.66 -17.59
C ILE A 58 -12.93 -9.06 -18.20
N ARG A 59 -11.80 -9.29 -18.88
CA ARG A 59 -11.47 -10.56 -19.55
C ARG A 59 -10.67 -11.53 -18.69
N GLY A 60 -9.85 -11.01 -17.76
CA GLY A 60 -8.97 -11.80 -16.92
C GLY A 60 -8.04 -10.92 -16.09
N VAL A 61 -7.42 -11.51 -15.07
CA VAL A 61 -6.41 -10.85 -14.23
C VAL A 61 -5.17 -11.72 -14.21
N ARG A 62 -4.00 -11.10 -14.38
CA ARG A 62 -2.69 -11.76 -14.32
C ARG A 62 -1.73 -10.96 -13.46
N VAL A 63 -0.87 -11.65 -12.74
CA VAL A 63 0.11 -11.08 -11.82
C VAL A 63 1.50 -11.45 -12.32
N GLY A 64 2.35 -10.45 -12.51
CA GLY A 64 3.75 -10.65 -12.84
C GLY A 64 4.57 -10.77 -11.56
N ILE A 65 5.33 -11.85 -11.44
CA ILE A 65 6.27 -12.10 -10.35
C ILE A 65 7.67 -12.01 -10.95
N ALA A 66 8.51 -11.14 -10.38
CA ALA A 66 9.89 -10.94 -10.79
C ALA A 66 10.81 -10.88 -9.56
N ASP A 67 12.06 -11.31 -9.72
CA ASP A 67 13.03 -11.41 -8.62
C ASP A 67 13.64 -10.05 -8.24
N ALA A 68 13.56 -9.05 -9.12
CA ALA A 68 14.00 -7.69 -8.87
C ALA A 68 12.81 -6.71 -8.82
N PHE A 69 12.91 -5.70 -7.96
CA PHE A 69 11.91 -4.64 -7.86
C PHE A 69 11.90 -3.85 -9.18
N PHE A 70 10.73 -3.71 -9.80
CA PHE A 70 10.54 -2.90 -10.99
C PHE A 70 10.80 -1.43 -10.64
N ASP A 71 11.99 -0.92 -10.92
CA ASP A 71 12.20 0.52 -11.00
C ASP A 71 11.80 0.96 -12.41
N VAL A 72 10.91 1.94 -12.50
CA VAL A 72 10.18 2.31 -13.74
C VAL A 72 11.12 2.87 -14.82
N GLU A 73 12.38 3.15 -14.47
CA GLU A 73 13.37 3.72 -15.38
C GLU A 73 14.26 2.70 -16.09
N ASP A 74 14.30 1.45 -15.64
CA ASP A 74 15.07 0.40 -16.31
C ASP A 74 14.17 -0.38 -17.28
N ASP A 75 14.56 -0.43 -18.56
CA ASP A 75 13.97 -1.30 -19.59
C ASP A 75 14.22 -2.77 -19.18
N ILE A 76 13.37 -3.31 -18.32
CA ILE A 76 13.46 -4.70 -17.85
C ILE A 76 13.11 -5.62 -19.02
N ASP A 77 13.97 -6.60 -19.26
CA ASP A 77 13.67 -7.70 -20.16
C ASP A 77 12.48 -8.50 -19.59
N SER A 78 11.34 -8.41 -20.27
CA SER A 78 10.11 -9.16 -19.94
C SER A 78 10.31 -10.67 -19.81
N SER A 79 11.46 -11.21 -20.24
CA SER A 79 11.86 -12.60 -20.07
C SER A 79 12.07 -13.03 -18.60
N GLU A 80 12.30 -12.08 -17.68
CA GLU A 80 12.51 -12.36 -16.25
C GLU A 80 11.23 -12.32 -15.41
N VAL A 81 10.05 -12.16 -16.05
CA VAL A 81 8.75 -12.07 -15.35
C VAL A 81 7.94 -13.34 -15.55
N SER A 82 7.61 -14.01 -14.45
CA SER A 82 6.65 -15.12 -14.45
C SER A 82 5.23 -14.62 -14.24
N TRP A 83 4.34 -14.89 -15.20
CA TRP A 83 2.94 -14.48 -15.12
C TRP A 83 2.06 -15.59 -14.55
N VAL A 84 1.29 -15.27 -13.51
CA VAL A 84 0.28 -16.14 -12.91
C VAL A 84 -1.10 -15.61 -13.26
N GLU A 85 -1.93 -16.44 -13.89
CA GLU A 85 -3.34 -16.12 -14.14
C GLU A 85 -4.16 -16.37 -12.88
N LEU A 86 -5.05 -15.43 -12.55
CA LEU A 86 -5.96 -15.55 -11.42
C LEU A 86 -7.36 -15.94 -11.90
N ASP A 87 -8.05 -16.71 -11.06
CA ASP A 87 -9.46 -17.02 -11.28
C ASP A 87 -10.30 -15.74 -11.13
N VAL A 88 -11.10 -15.45 -12.15
CA VAL A 88 -12.05 -14.34 -12.18
C VAL A 88 -13.44 -14.96 -12.15
N PRO A 89 -14.14 -14.99 -11.01
CA PRO A 89 -15.39 -15.72 -10.88
C PRO A 89 -16.49 -15.24 -11.83
N ASN A 90 -16.47 -13.94 -12.17
CA ASN A 90 -17.48 -13.28 -12.99
C ASN A 90 -16.81 -12.39 -14.06
N PRO A 91 -16.29 -12.95 -15.17
CA PRO A 91 -15.78 -12.13 -16.26
C PRO A 91 -16.95 -11.50 -17.03
N GLY A 92 -16.74 -10.32 -17.62
CA GLY A 92 -17.77 -9.63 -18.40
C GLY A 92 -17.74 -8.12 -18.28
N ILE A 93 -18.82 -7.48 -18.74
CA ILE A 93 -18.96 -6.02 -18.75
C ILE A 93 -19.48 -5.53 -17.40
N TYR A 94 -18.76 -4.59 -16.82
CA TYR A 94 -19.08 -3.90 -15.59
C TYR A 94 -19.29 -2.41 -15.89
N ASN A 95 -20.40 -1.84 -15.41
CA ASN A 95 -20.51 -0.38 -15.36
C ASN A 95 -19.76 0.12 -14.13
N LEU A 96 -18.63 0.79 -14.35
CA LEU A 96 -17.77 1.31 -13.30
C LEU A 96 -18.52 2.28 -12.37
N LEU A 97 -19.55 2.96 -12.88
CA LEU A 97 -20.36 3.89 -12.10
C LEU A 97 -21.20 3.21 -11.01
N ASP A 98 -21.37 1.88 -11.06
CA ASP A 98 -22.05 1.12 -10.01
C ASP A 98 -21.18 1.00 -8.74
N PHE A 99 -19.87 1.24 -8.84
CA PHE A 99 -18.88 1.07 -7.75
C PHE A 99 -18.32 2.40 -7.26
N ARG A 100 -19.18 3.42 -7.14
CA ARG A 100 -18.83 4.76 -6.68
C ARG A 100 -18.91 4.89 -5.17
N ASN A 101 -18.33 5.96 -4.64
CA ASN A 101 -18.46 6.37 -3.24
C ASN A 101 -17.96 5.31 -2.23
N GLY A 102 -16.94 4.54 -2.62
CA GLY A 102 -16.35 3.50 -1.77
C GLY A 102 -16.97 2.11 -1.95
N GLU A 103 -17.97 1.96 -2.82
CA GLU A 103 -18.44 0.66 -3.28
C GLU A 103 -17.37 -0.01 -4.14
N THR A 104 -17.24 -1.33 -4.01
CA THR A 104 -16.23 -2.11 -4.74
C THR A 104 -16.76 -3.47 -5.15
N VAL A 105 -16.22 -4.02 -6.24
CA VAL A 105 -16.41 -5.43 -6.61
C VAL A 105 -15.07 -6.16 -6.60
N LEU A 106 -15.05 -7.38 -6.06
CA LEU A 106 -13.89 -8.27 -6.10
C LEU A 106 -13.81 -8.90 -7.50
N LEU A 107 -12.71 -8.67 -8.19
CA LEU A 107 -12.45 -9.24 -9.52
C LEU A 107 -11.73 -10.58 -9.42
N ALA A 108 -10.70 -10.66 -8.58
CA ALA A 108 -9.87 -11.85 -8.41
C ALA A 108 -9.15 -11.82 -7.06
N GLY A 109 -8.79 -13.00 -6.55
CA GLY A 109 -7.96 -13.16 -5.37
C GLY A 109 -7.05 -14.39 -5.50
N GLY A 110 -5.98 -14.42 -4.72
CA GLY A 110 -5.04 -15.55 -4.70
C GLY A 110 -4.22 -15.57 -3.42
N ASP A 111 -3.78 -16.76 -3.03
CA ASP A 111 -2.98 -17.05 -1.83
C ASP A 111 -1.67 -17.77 -2.18
#